data_AF-A0A9D6GPX1-F1
#
_entry.id   AF-A0A9D6GPX1-F1
#
_cell.length_a   1.000
_cell.length_b   1.000
_cell.length_c   1.000
_cell.angle_alpha   90.00
_cell.angle_beta   90.00
_cell.angle_gamma   90.00
#
_symmetry.space_group_name_H-M   'P 1'
#
loop_
_entity.id
_entity.type
_entity.pdbx_description
1 polymer ?
#
loop_
_entity_poly.entity_id
_entity_poly.type
_entity_poly.pdbx_seq_one_letter_code
_entity_poly.pdbx_strand_id
1 'polypeptide(L)'
;MSSFFDALVHGLALPSEILRAGELSPRLRALLGSLVDWESVPSPAMDFLKAYRSLSEQTISEHQILIQNRVDLSELELSYLFRMAEFGVPVHVELPVDASNQGFNLAVNSLATQIERRHDLKNIRVSFKPFEKPNRHYFYEAADLVQEARWAAQVVAGFGPEKRVAVAMRVVDSRALVFQDALKAHGVSQTIWEFPKLLGKKFDHVVIVDAAHGRLTLSREPDWPLTDSECFEINCLMKRTVLRRFEADPLEPSLFAPRQALEPLWFLGSIAAACDSVIITSSKQDQNSQAQMSSELIRLVDLGKPMERSALVLRKSAQERRFEQSKSKNLPKLPSRPLGLQIDPNLLRQHLPDALGQNPARPMSATLIEAMARCHFQAFTERMLQIDFKPDQGQDLDARLIGRAAHLALERYYRDGRNMGETLRELNPEGVHAGIWEATILWLENALNRLINQARQDPPLEGAKPVAFEQKLGPMNLSMGDEQIYIGGVADRVDAAPGVQAVIDYKLSNLATLRQKMAAKEVLKTHFQIPIYLRLLSKSGSNERYVGYPLSIRDGAPGPIVEMTERLEEIDQAIRELVEPVLKGFIAQDLGLHCDTCSLRRVCRVA
;
A
#
# COMPACT_ATOMS: atom_id res chain seq x y z
N MET A 1 -22.12 22.31 17.61
CA MET A 1 -21.42 23.60 17.48
C MET A 1 -20.38 23.61 16.36
N SER A 2 -19.56 22.56 16.14
CA SER A 2 -18.66 22.52 14.97
C SER A 2 -19.39 22.57 13.62
N SER A 3 -20.53 21.87 13.51
CA SER A 3 -21.39 21.89 12.32
C SER A 3 -22.00 23.26 11.97
N PHE A 4 -22.08 24.19 12.93
CA PHE A 4 -22.60 25.54 12.72
C PHE A 4 -21.52 26.48 12.17
N PHE A 5 -20.27 26.31 12.61
CA PHE A 5 -19.12 27.00 12.04
C PHE A 5 -18.81 26.50 10.62
N ASP A 6 -19.01 25.21 10.35
CA ASP A 6 -18.84 24.64 9.01
C ASP A 6 -19.86 25.19 8.00
N ALA A 7 -21.10 25.49 8.42
CA ALA A 7 -22.10 26.13 7.56
C ALA A 7 -21.72 27.57 7.17
N LEU A 8 -21.11 28.32 8.10
CA LEU A 8 -20.71 29.71 7.92
C LEU A 8 -19.46 29.87 7.02
N VAL A 9 -18.49 28.94 7.15
CA VAL A 9 -17.27 28.88 6.30
C VAL A 9 -17.58 28.40 4.87
N HIS A 10 -18.77 27.84 4.62
CA HIS A 10 -19.17 27.28 3.32
C HIS A 10 -20.31 28.04 2.62
N GLY A 11 -20.66 29.24 3.10
CA GLY A 11 -21.61 30.12 2.41
C GLY A 11 -23.05 29.59 2.34
N LEU A 12 -23.43 28.58 3.14
CA LEU A 12 -24.79 28.06 3.18
C LEU A 12 -25.63 28.77 4.26
N ALA A 13 -26.90 28.96 3.93
CA ALA A 13 -27.90 29.72 4.68
C ALA A 13 -28.26 29.14 6.05
N LEU A 14 -28.94 29.95 6.87
CA LEU A 14 -29.73 29.49 8.01
C LEU A 14 -30.92 28.64 7.50
N PRO A 15 -31.29 27.53 8.17
CA PRO A 15 -32.38 26.64 7.75
C PRO A 15 -33.72 27.35 7.48
N SER A 16 -33.97 28.48 8.14
CA SER A 16 -35.16 29.31 7.97
C SER A 16 -35.29 30.00 6.61
N GLU A 17 -34.18 30.19 5.89
CA GLU A 17 -34.16 30.88 4.59
C GLU A 17 -34.45 29.91 3.43
N ILE A 18 -34.08 28.63 3.57
CA ILE A 18 -34.37 27.55 2.63
C ILE A 18 -35.89 27.30 2.51
N LEU A 19 -36.64 27.55 3.59
CA LEU A 19 -38.09 27.36 3.66
C LEU A 19 -38.90 28.36 2.81
N ARG A 20 -38.29 29.43 2.27
CA ARG A 20 -39.01 30.46 1.48
C ARG A 20 -38.94 30.27 -0.04
N ALA A 21 -38.08 29.41 -0.55
CA ALA A 21 -37.94 29.17 -1.99
C ALA A 21 -38.68 27.88 -2.40
N GLY A 22 -39.84 28.02 -3.03
CA GLY A 22 -40.78 26.92 -3.33
C GLY A 22 -40.39 25.94 -4.43
N GLU A 23 -39.17 25.96 -4.94
CA GLU A 23 -38.72 25.09 -6.03
C GLU A 23 -37.36 24.45 -5.71
N LEU A 24 -37.39 23.39 -4.89
CA LEU A 24 -36.23 22.52 -4.68
C LEU A 24 -36.29 21.33 -5.63
N SER A 25 -35.13 20.90 -6.15
CA SER A 25 -35.02 19.70 -6.99
C SER A 25 -35.51 18.44 -6.24
N PRO A 26 -36.07 17.43 -6.95
CA PRO A 26 -36.61 16.23 -6.31
C PRO A 26 -35.61 15.49 -5.41
N ARG A 27 -34.33 15.49 -5.79
CA ARG A 27 -33.24 14.84 -5.04
C ARG A 27 -32.95 15.56 -3.72
N LEU A 28 -32.93 16.89 -3.71
CA LEU A 28 -32.71 17.71 -2.52
C LEU A 28 -33.90 17.61 -1.54
N ARG A 29 -35.11 17.53 -2.08
CA ARG A 29 -36.36 17.34 -1.30
C ARG A 29 -36.36 15.98 -0.58
N ALA A 30 -35.91 14.92 -1.24
CA ALA A 30 -35.77 13.58 -0.66
C ALA A 30 -34.70 13.52 0.44
N LEU A 31 -33.57 14.21 0.25
CA LEU A 31 -32.48 14.24 1.23
C LEU A 31 -32.88 14.97 2.51
N LEU A 32 -33.53 16.12 2.39
CA LEU A 32 -33.98 16.94 3.54
C LEU A 32 -35.18 16.32 4.28
N GLY A 33 -36.07 15.60 3.57
CA GLY A 33 -37.19 14.89 4.19
C GLY A 33 -36.78 13.71 5.09
N SER A 34 -35.56 13.21 4.92
CA SER A 34 -35.04 12.08 5.71
C SER A 34 -34.32 12.47 7.00
N LEU A 35 -34.00 13.76 7.19
CA LEU A 35 -33.07 14.20 8.24
C LEU A 35 -33.72 14.80 9.48
N VAL A 36 -35.02 15.16 9.49
CA VAL A 36 -35.65 15.80 10.65
C VAL A 36 -37.16 15.53 10.73
N ASP A 37 -37.62 15.17 11.93
CA ASP A 37 -39.04 15.22 12.32
C ASP A 37 -39.34 16.60 12.92
N TRP A 38 -39.82 17.51 12.07
CA TRP A 38 -39.80 18.96 12.29
C TRP A 38 -40.81 19.47 13.33
N GLU A 39 -41.73 18.63 13.81
CA GLU A 39 -42.70 18.99 14.84
C GLU A 39 -42.10 18.95 16.27
N SER A 40 -40.85 18.50 16.44
CA SER A 40 -40.24 18.24 17.75
C SER A 40 -39.16 19.24 18.22
N VAL A 41 -38.88 20.32 17.48
CA VAL A 41 -37.82 21.28 17.85
C VAL A 41 -38.32 22.25 18.93
N PRO A 42 -37.76 22.24 20.17
CA PRO A 42 -38.29 23.09 21.25
C PRO A 42 -37.92 24.57 21.13
N SER A 43 -38.64 25.41 21.90
CA SER A 43 -38.59 26.88 22.03
C SER A 43 -37.31 27.59 22.59
N PRO A 44 -36.17 26.97 22.99
CA PRO A 44 -35.03 27.71 23.57
C PRO A 44 -34.37 28.77 22.67
N ALA A 45 -34.45 28.62 21.34
CA ALA A 45 -33.86 29.58 20.40
C ALA A 45 -34.56 30.96 20.44
N MET A 46 -35.86 30.98 20.74
CA MET A 46 -36.63 32.22 20.87
C MET A 46 -36.40 32.92 22.21
N ASP A 47 -36.10 32.18 23.27
CA ASP A 47 -35.76 32.75 24.57
C ASP A 47 -34.35 33.35 24.58
N PHE A 48 -33.41 32.74 23.85
CA PHE A 48 -32.08 33.30 23.60
C PHE A 48 -32.15 34.65 22.85
N LEU A 49 -33.00 34.75 21.83
CA LEU A 49 -33.18 36.00 21.06
C LEU A 49 -33.83 37.12 21.88
N LYS A 50 -34.75 36.78 22.80
CA LYS A 50 -35.34 37.76 23.73
C LYS A 50 -34.33 38.25 24.78
N ALA A 51 -33.51 37.35 25.31
CA ALA A 51 -32.42 37.70 26.23
C ALA A 51 -31.37 38.60 25.55
N TYR A 52 -31.01 38.30 24.30
CA TYR A 52 -30.09 39.10 23.49
C TYR A 52 -30.63 40.51 23.20
N ARG A 53 -31.94 40.65 22.95
CA ARG A 53 -32.58 41.96 22.75
C ARG A 53 -32.53 42.83 24.00
N SER A 54 -32.71 42.24 25.19
CA SER A 54 -32.61 42.96 26.46
C SER A 54 -31.18 43.44 26.79
N LEU A 55 -30.15 42.74 26.27
CA LEU A 55 -28.75 43.15 26.40
C LEU A 55 -28.37 44.27 25.42
N SER A 56 -29.10 44.41 24.30
CA SER A 56 -28.83 45.43 23.28
C SER A 56 -29.40 46.83 23.59
N GLU A 57 -30.17 46.99 24.66
CA GLU A 57 -30.72 48.29 25.10
C GLU A 57 -29.81 49.03 26.10
N GLN A 58 -28.67 48.44 26.50
CA GLN A 58 -27.64 49.16 27.24
C GLN A 58 -26.77 49.98 26.28
N THR A 59 -26.64 51.27 26.59
CA THR A 59 -25.94 52.28 25.79
C THR A 59 -24.45 51.94 25.66
N ILE A 60 -24.06 51.26 24.58
CA ILE A 60 -22.65 51.07 24.22
C ILE A 60 -22.17 52.36 23.54
N SER A 61 -21.62 53.27 24.34
CA SER A 61 -20.79 54.34 23.83
C SER A 61 -19.38 53.79 23.51
N GLU A 62 -18.81 54.24 22.38
CA GLU A 62 -17.39 54.22 22.00
C GLU A 62 -16.76 52.93 21.42
N HIS A 63 -17.51 52.01 20.81
CA HIS A 63 -16.89 50.88 20.09
C HIS A 63 -16.97 51.09 18.56
N GLN A 64 -15.80 51.17 17.91
CA GLN A 64 -15.67 51.26 16.45
C GLN A 64 -15.22 49.91 15.89
N ILE A 65 -15.86 49.44 14.82
CA ILE A 65 -15.46 48.26 14.07
C ILE A 65 -14.33 48.66 13.10
N LEU A 66 -13.12 48.17 13.32
CA LEU A 66 -11.97 48.41 12.44
C LEU A 66 -11.66 47.16 11.59
N ILE A 67 -11.67 47.32 10.26
CA ILE A 67 -11.34 46.28 9.29
C ILE A 67 -10.08 46.68 8.57
N GLN A 68 -8.98 45.94 8.76
CA GLN A 68 -7.70 46.28 8.16
C GLN A 68 -7.28 45.23 7.14
N ASN A 69 -6.79 45.70 5.99
CA ASN A 69 -6.14 44.89 4.95
C ASN A 69 -7.02 43.77 4.35
N ARG A 70 -8.34 43.89 4.44
CA ARG A 70 -9.31 42.99 3.78
C ARG A 70 -9.84 43.64 2.51
N VAL A 71 -9.60 43.00 1.38
CA VAL A 71 -9.90 43.50 0.03
C VAL A 71 -10.97 42.68 -0.68
N ASP A 72 -11.55 41.74 0.05
CA ASP A 72 -12.34 40.62 -0.43
C ASP A 72 -13.65 40.45 0.36
N LEU A 73 -14.14 41.52 1.00
CA LEU A 73 -15.38 41.44 1.78
C LEU A 73 -16.51 40.97 0.85
N SER A 74 -17.14 39.85 1.22
CA SER A 74 -18.31 39.33 0.52
C SER A 74 -19.47 40.33 0.60
N GLU A 75 -20.43 40.20 -0.31
CA GLU A 75 -21.65 41.03 -0.28
C GLU A 75 -22.41 40.89 1.03
N LEU A 76 -22.38 39.72 1.66
CA LEU A 76 -23.02 39.47 2.96
C LEU A 76 -22.27 40.20 4.08
N GLU A 77 -20.94 40.13 4.11
CA GLU A 77 -20.12 40.87 5.06
C GLU A 77 -20.30 42.38 4.89
N LEU A 78 -20.28 42.88 3.65
CA LEU A 78 -20.57 44.29 3.34
C LEU A 78 -21.99 44.69 3.79
N SER A 79 -23.00 43.87 3.50
CA SER A 79 -24.37 44.13 3.92
C SER A 79 -24.50 44.19 5.45
N TYR A 80 -23.77 43.33 6.16
CA TYR A 80 -23.73 43.34 7.61
C TYR A 80 -23.09 44.63 8.14
N LEU A 81 -21.94 45.04 7.58
CA LEU A 81 -21.25 46.27 7.97
C LEU A 81 -22.09 47.52 7.68
N PHE A 82 -22.80 47.54 6.54
CA PHE A 82 -23.74 48.60 6.22
C PHE A 82 -24.89 48.65 7.23
N ARG A 83 -25.48 47.50 7.59
CA ARG A 83 -26.52 47.45 8.62
C ARG A 83 -26.00 47.91 9.98
N MET A 84 -24.79 47.54 10.38
CA MET A 84 -24.20 48.02 11.63
C MET A 84 -24.00 49.55 11.61
N ALA A 85 -23.53 50.11 10.49
CA ALA A 85 -23.39 51.55 10.32
C ALA A 85 -24.75 52.29 10.35
N GLU A 86 -25.81 51.70 9.78
CA GLU A 86 -27.19 52.20 9.86
C GLU A 86 -27.71 52.24 11.30
N PHE A 87 -27.32 51.27 12.13
CA PHE A 87 -27.65 51.22 13.56
C PHE A 87 -26.80 52.14 14.44
N GLY A 88 -25.97 53.00 13.84
CA GLY A 88 -25.17 53.97 14.60
C GLY A 88 -23.77 53.50 14.99
N VAL A 89 -23.37 52.27 14.63
CA VAL A 89 -22.05 51.73 14.97
C VAL A 89 -20.99 52.31 14.04
N PRO A 90 -19.93 52.97 14.54
CA PRO A 90 -18.83 53.42 13.71
C PRO A 90 -18.09 52.23 13.08
N VAL A 91 -17.92 52.25 11.76
CA VAL A 91 -17.17 51.24 10.98
C VAL A 91 -16.04 51.94 10.23
N HIS A 92 -14.83 51.42 10.28
CA HIS A 92 -13.69 51.93 9.51
C HIS A 92 -13.00 50.79 8.80
N VAL A 93 -12.92 50.92 7.48
CA VAL A 93 -12.27 49.98 6.57
C VAL A 93 -10.97 50.59 6.07
N GLU A 94 -9.84 50.02 6.47
CA GLU A 94 -8.51 50.39 6.02
C GLU A 94 -8.07 49.41 4.92
N LEU A 95 -8.07 49.88 3.68
CA LEU A 95 -7.73 49.08 2.51
C LEU A 95 -6.24 49.23 2.15
N PRO A 96 -5.53 48.14 1.82
CA PRO A 96 -4.16 48.21 1.37
C PRO A 96 -4.11 48.68 -0.09
N VAL A 97 -3.32 49.70 -0.37
CA VAL A 97 -3.05 50.19 -1.73
C VAL A 97 -1.66 49.77 -2.14
N ASP A 98 -1.56 49.16 -3.31
CA ASP A 98 -0.29 48.91 -3.94
C ASP A 98 0.10 50.13 -4.79
N ALA A 99 1.01 50.95 -4.26
CA ALA A 99 1.53 52.12 -4.96
C ALA A 99 2.24 51.77 -6.29
N SER A 100 2.63 50.51 -6.49
CA SER A 100 3.28 50.04 -7.71
C SER A 100 2.31 49.54 -8.80
N ASN A 101 1.00 49.56 -8.53
CA ASN A 101 -0.09 49.23 -9.46
C ASN A 101 -0.03 47.78 -10.02
N GLN A 102 0.42 46.80 -9.22
CA GLN A 102 0.72 45.42 -9.64
C GLN A 102 -0.43 44.42 -9.47
N GLY A 103 -1.69 44.88 -9.44
CA GLY A 103 -2.88 44.02 -9.62
C GLY A 103 -3.89 43.97 -8.46
N PHE A 104 -3.52 44.33 -7.23
CA PHE A 104 -4.46 44.35 -6.10
C PHE A 104 -5.41 45.55 -6.08
N ASN A 105 -5.02 46.64 -6.75
CA ASN A 105 -5.80 47.89 -6.79
C ASN A 105 -7.19 47.70 -7.43
N LEU A 106 -7.38 46.71 -8.31
CA LEU A 106 -8.70 46.42 -8.91
C LEU A 106 -9.71 45.92 -7.86
N ALA A 107 -9.30 44.98 -7.00
CA ALA A 107 -10.15 44.47 -5.93
C ALA A 107 -10.40 45.55 -4.86
N VAL A 108 -9.35 46.28 -4.49
CA VAL A 108 -9.41 47.42 -3.57
C VAL A 108 -10.35 48.50 -4.09
N ASN A 109 -10.24 48.88 -5.37
CA ASN A 109 -11.10 49.88 -6.00
C ASN A 109 -12.55 49.41 -6.08
N SER A 110 -12.78 48.14 -6.43
CA SER A 110 -14.13 47.56 -6.45
C SER A 110 -14.79 47.63 -5.08
N LEU A 111 -14.08 47.21 -4.03
CA LEU A 111 -14.57 47.25 -2.65
C LEU A 111 -14.78 48.68 -2.14
N ALA A 112 -13.80 49.56 -2.37
CA ALA A 112 -13.91 50.97 -2.02
C ALA A 112 -15.13 51.62 -2.70
N THR A 113 -15.31 51.37 -4.01
CA THR A 113 -16.47 51.88 -4.77
C THR A 113 -17.79 51.39 -4.18
N GLN A 114 -17.87 50.13 -3.75
CA GLN A 114 -19.08 49.58 -3.15
C GLN A 114 -19.41 50.26 -1.80
N ILE A 115 -18.39 50.53 -0.98
CA ILE A 115 -18.57 51.25 0.29
C ILE A 115 -18.92 52.73 0.03
N GLU A 116 -18.24 53.39 -0.90
CA GLU A 116 -18.46 54.79 -1.26
C GLU A 116 -19.85 55.03 -1.89
N ARG A 117 -20.42 54.05 -2.60
CA ARG A 117 -21.81 54.13 -3.10
C ARG A 117 -22.83 54.30 -1.98
N ARG A 118 -22.53 53.83 -0.76
CA ARG A 118 -23.35 54.00 0.45
C ARG A 118 -22.99 55.25 1.26
N HIS A 119 -22.75 56.36 0.56
CA HIS A 119 -22.46 57.68 1.15
C HIS A 119 -23.56 58.20 2.10
N ASP A 120 -24.76 57.60 2.07
CA ASP A 120 -25.84 57.82 3.04
C ASP A 120 -25.46 57.43 4.47
N LEU A 121 -24.48 56.52 4.63
CA LEU A 121 -24.05 55.98 5.91
C LEU A 121 -22.91 56.81 6.52
N LYS A 122 -23.24 57.81 7.34
CA LYS A 122 -22.26 58.71 7.99
C LYS A 122 -21.28 58.01 8.94
N ASN A 123 -21.59 56.79 9.36
CA ASN A 123 -20.81 56.03 10.33
C ASN A 123 -19.83 55.04 9.70
N ILE A 124 -19.74 54.94 8.37
CA ILE A 124 -18.70 54.13 7.70
C ILE A 124 -17.61 55.03 7.10
N ARG A 125 -16.34 54.71 7.35
CA ARG A 125 -15.18 55.41 6.79
C ARG A 125 -14.27 54.42 6.07
N VAL A 126 -13.67 54.86 4.96
CA VAL A 126 -12.64 54.11 4.24
C VAL A 126 -11.33 54.90 4.28
N SER A 127 -10.22 54.24 4.55
CA SER A 127 -8.88 54.82 4.39
C SER A 127 -7.98 53.86 3.63
N PHE A 128 -6.90 54.40 3.05
CA PHE A 128 -5.98 53.64 2.23
C PHE A 128 -4.59 53.65 2.89
N LYS A 129 -3.94 52.48 2.99
CA LYS A 129 -2.56 52.35 3.48
C LYS A 129 -1.67 51.63 2.46
N PRO A 130 -0.41 52.05 2.27
CA PRO A 130 0.53 51.29 1.44
C PRO A 130 0.68 49.84 1.92
N PHE A 131 0.62 48.87 1.01
CA PHE A 131 0.89 47.47 1.35
C PHE A 131 2.39 47.27 1.62
N GLU A 132 2.74 46.98 2.88
CA GLU A 132 4.11 46.66 3.27
C GLU A 132 4.42 45.20 2.87
N LYS A 133 5.21 45.02 1.80
CA LYS A 133 5.72 43.70 1.39
C LYS A 133 6.75 43.21 2.42
N PRO A 134 6.77 41.90 2.77
CA PRO A 134 7.86 41.31 3.55
C PRO A 134 9.21 41.64 2.92
N ASN A 135 10.23 41.85 3.75
CA ASN A 135 11.53 42.29 3.26
C ASN A 135 12.25 41.23 2.40
N ARG A 136 11.90 39.94 2.53
CA ARG A 136 12.55 38.82 1.82
C ARG A 136 11.57 37.71 1.41
N HIS A 137 11.74 37.21 0.19
CA HIS A 137 10.98 36.10 -0.38
C HIS A 137 11.91 35.04 -0.96
N TYR A 138 11.67 33.79 -0.61
CA TYR A 138 12.45 32.64 -1.10
C TYR A 138 11.51 31.59 -1.70
N PHE A 139 11.94 30.91 -2.76
CA PHE A 139 11.30 29.66 -3.16
C PHE A 139 12.27 28.58 -3.56
N TYR A 140 11.88 27.37 -3.18
CA TYR A 140 12.70 26.17 -3.25
C TYR A 140 11.89 25.03 -3.88
N GLU A 141 12.48 24.41 -4.89
CA GLU A 141 11.88 23.29 -5.60
C GLU A 141 12.65 22.00 -5.26
N ALA A 142 12.00 21.09 -4.54
CA ALA A 142 12.59 19.84 -4.08
C ALA A 142 12.40 18.71 -5.11
N ALA A 143 13.25 17.68 -5.07
CA ALA A 143 13.07 16.50 -5.91
C ALA A 143 11.82 15.69 -5.52
N ASP A 144 11.58 15.54 -4.21
CA ASP A 144 10.46 14.80 -3.64
C ASP A 144 10.00 15.46 -2.31
N LEU A 145 8.84 15.01 -1.82
CA LEU A 145 8.21 15.51 -0.59
C LEU A 145 9.08 15.35 0.67
N VAL A 146 9.88 14.29 0.77
CA VAL A 146 10.72 14.02 1.96
C VAL A 146 11.89 15.01 1.99
N GLN A 147 12.50 15.27 0.84
CA GLN A 147 13.53 16.29 0.70
C GLN A 147 12.98 17.69 0.97
N GLU A 148 11.77 17.99 0.48
CA GLU A 148 11.07 19.24 0.77
C GLU A 148 10.88 19.43 2.28
N ALA A 149 10.34 18.42 2.96
CA ALA A 149 10.08 18.44 4.39
C ALA A 149 11.36 18.61 5.23
N ARG A 150 12.44 17.90 4.87
CA ARG A 150 13.74 18.04 5.53
C ARG A 150 14.32 19.43 5.35
N TRP A 151 14.25 19.96 4.13
CA TRP A 151 14.74 21.30 3.84
C TRP A 151 13.95 22.36 4.62
N ALA A 152 12.61 22.28 4.61
CA ALA A 152 11.75 23.17 5.39
C ALA A 152 12.11 23.10 6.88
N ALA A 153 12.27 21.90 7.44
CA ALA A 153 12.66 21.71 8.84
C ALA A 153 14.03 22.33 9.19
N GLN A 154 15.02 22.15 8.31
CA GLN A 154 16.34 22.74 8.49
C GLN A 154 16.29 24.28 8.45
N VAL A 155 15.52 24.85 7.53
CA VAL A 155 15.35 26.30 7.41
C VAL A 155 14.68 26.86 8.67
N VAL A 156 13.60 26.22 9.13
CA VAL A 156 12.91 26.64 10.35
C VAL A 156 13.84 26.55 11.57
N ALA A 157 14.63 25.48 11.69
CA ALA A 157 15.62 25.34 12.77
C ALA A 157 16.70 26.43 12.73
N GLY A 158 17.05 26.92 11.53
CA GLY A 158 18.05 27.96 11.32
C GLY A 158 17.62 29.36 11.75
N PHE A 159 16.33 29.62 11.94
CA PHE A 159 15.84 30.95 12.35
C PHE A 159 16.05 31.28 13.83
N GLY A 160 16.31 30.28 14.66
CA GLY A 160 16.46 30.45 16.11
C GLY A 160 15.17 30.17 16.88
N PRO A 161 15.27 29.66 18.13
CA PRO A 161 14.11 29.22 18.92
C PRO A 161 13.19 30.36 19.37
N GLU A 162 13.67 31.60 19.42
CA GLU A 162 12.92 32.78 19.82
C GLU A 162 11.99 33.32 18.72
N LYS A 163 12.16 32.87 17.48
CA LYS A 163 11.36 33.31 16.34
C LYS A 163 10.03 32.56 16.25
N ARG A 164 8.95 33.30 16.00
CA ARG A 164 7.63 32.76 15.71
C ARG A 164 7.58 32.35 14.25
N VAL A 165 7.56 31.05 14.00
CA VAL A 165 7.55 30.50 12.64
C VAL A 165 6.27 29.71 12.41
N ALA A 166 5.57 29.99 11.32
CA ALA A 166 4.44 29.17 10.87
C ALA A 166 4.84 28.32 9.67
N VAL A 167 4.60 27.01 9.75
CA VAL A 167 4.61 26.13 8.58
C VAL A 167 3.18 26.02 8.07
N ALA A 168 2.93 26.52 6.88
CA ALA A 168 1.61 26.71 6.30
C ALA A 168 1.37 25.72 5.16
N MET A 169 0.20 25.09 5.13
CA MET A 169 -0.24 24.25 4.02
C MET A 169 -1.73 24.43 3.76
N ARG A 170 -2.21 23.95 2.61
CA ARG A 170 -3.62 24.09 2.23
C ARG A 170 -4.55 23.23 3.08
N VAL A 171 -4.19 21.95 3.26
CA VAL A 171 -4.95 20.94 4.03
C VAL A 171 -3.95 20.14 4.87
N VAL A 172 -4.27 19.91 6.14
CA VAL A 172 -3.47 19.03 7.01
C VAL A 172 -3.91 17.59 6.80
N ASP A 173 -3.13 16.82 6.06
CA ASP A 173 -3.36 15.40 5.81
C ASP A 173 -2.13 14.52 6.16
N SER A 174 -2.06 13.28 5.65
CA SER A 174 -0.93 12.38 5.93
C SER A 174 0.43 12.96 5.53
N ARG A 175 0.50 13.90 4.58
CA ARG A 175 1.75 14.58 4.20
C ARG A 175 2.21 15.55 5.28
N ALA A 176 1.27 16.16 6.01
CA ALA A 176 1.61 17.00 7.16
C ALA A 176 2.41 16.23 8.21
N LEU A 177 2.18 14.91 8.34
CA LEU A 177 2.97 14.05 9.23
C LEU A 177 4.43 13.98 8.79
N VAL A 178 4.71 13.92 7.48
CA VAL A 178 6.09 13.92 6.94
C VAL A 178 6.82 15.22 7.32
N PHE A 179 6.16 16.37 7.20
CA PHE A 179 6.71 17.66 7.64
C PHE A 179 6.85 17.71 9.17
N GLN A 180 5.86 17.22 9.92
CA GLN A 180 5.89 17.21 11.38
C GLN A 180 7.03 16.35 11.92
N ASP A 181 7.25 15.17 11.34
CA ASP A 181 8.34 14.27 11.71
C ASP A 181 9.70 14.87 11.37
N ALA A 182 9.82 15.52 10.20
CA ALA A 182 11.04 16.24 9.82
C ALA A 182 11.35 17.40 10.78
N LEU A 183 10.34 18.19 11.17
CA LEU A 183 10.47 19.28 12.14
C LEU A 183 10.91 18.74 13.51
N LYS A 184 10.26 17.69 14.01
CA LYS A 184 10.63 17.02 15.27
C LYS A 184 12.05 16.50 15.25
N ALA A 185 12.49 15.89 14.14
CA ALA A 185 13.85 15.38 13.97
C ALA A 185 14.92 16.49 14.03
N HIS A 186 14.55 17.74 13.72
CA HIS A 186 15.42 18.91 13.84
C HIS A 186 15.22 19.68 15.16
N GLY A 187 14.51 19.11 16.14
CA GLY A 187 14.25 19.75 17.42
C GLY A 187 13.30 20.95 17.35
N VAL A 188 12.52 21.07 16.28
CA VAL A 188 11.59 22.18 16.05
C VAL A 188 10.21 21.80 16.58
N SER A 189 9.69 22.56 17.55
CA SER A 189 8.38 22.32 18.19
C SER A 189 7.21 23.02 17.49
N GLN A 190 7.38 23.48 16.24
CA GLN A 190 6.40 24.32 15.56
C GLN A 190 5.19 23.52 15.06
N THR A 191 4.02 24.17 15.08
CA THR A 191 2.75 23.60 14.59
C THR A 191 2.56 23.88 13.11
N ILE A 192 2.04 22.91 12.38
CA ILE A 192 1.61 23.08 10.98
C ILE A 192 0.20 23.69 10.96
N TRP A 193 0.00 24.70 10.12
CA TRP A 193 -1.24 25.47 10.02
C TRP A 193 -1.89 25.33 8.64
N GLU A 194 -3.22 25.30 8.62
CA GLU A 194 -3.99 25.48 7.39
C GLU A 194 -4.09 26.96 7.03
N PHE A 195 -4.05 27.30 5.74
CA PHE A 195 -4.08 28.71 5.30
C PHE A 195 -5.22 29.56 5.88
N PRO A 196 -6.49 29.10 5.94
CA PRO A 196 -7.56 29.93 6.50
C PRO A 196 -7.32 30.27 7.98
N LYS A 197 -6.60 29.42 8.71
CA LYS A 197 -6.29 29.61 10.14
C LYS A 197 -5.13 30.59 10.38
N LEU A 198 -4.43 31.00 9.32
CA LEU A 198 -3.36 32.01 9.37
C LEU A 198 -3.87 33.44 9.17
N LEU A 199 -5.08 33.61 8.63
CA LEU A 199 -5.65 34.94 8.38
C LEU A 199 -5.71 35.77 9.68
N GLY A 200 -5.19 37.00 9.60
CA GLY A 200 -5.14 37.94 10.73
C GLY A 200 -4.05 37.65 11.77
N LYS A 201 -3.27 36.57 11.62
CA LYS A 201 -2.14 36.26 12.52
C LYS A 201 -0.85 36.90 12.03
N LYS A 202 0.14 37.00 12.93
CA LYS A 202 1.48 37.53 12.64
C LYS A 202 2.57 36.60 13.17
N PHE A 203 3.52 36.29 12.29
CA PHE A 203 4.68 35.44 12.53
C PHE A 203 5.93 36.15 12.00
N ASP A 204 7.08 35.88 12.59
CA ASP A 204 8.33 36.47 12.12
C ASP A 204 8.69 35.86 10.74
N HIS A 205 8.49 34.55 10.58
CA HIS A 205 8.66 33.85 9.30
C HIS A 205 7.46 32.94 8.99
N VAL A 206 7.10 32.82 7.70
CA VAL A 206 6.11 31.86 7.23
C VAL A 206 6.72 30.97 6.13
N VAL A 207 6.59 29.65 6.29
CA VAL A 207 7.03 28.64 5.33
C VAL A 207 5.81 27.96 4.73
N ILE A 208 5.47 28.28 3.47
CA ILE A 208 4.40 27.65 2.73
C ILE A 208 4.95 26.40 2.05
N VAL A 209 4.44 25.22 2.43
CA VAL A 209 4.92 23.93 1.94
C VAL A 209 3.93 23.24 1.01
N ASP A 210 4.42 22.33 0.18
CA ASP A 210 3.64 21.56 -0.80
C ASP A 210 2.83 22.46 -1.75
N ALA A 211 3.47 23.53 -2.22
CA ALA A 211 2.89 24.51 -3.15
C ALA A 211 2.82 23.96 -4.59
N ALA A 212 2.27 22.76 -4.75
CA ALA A 212 2.12 22.06 -6.01
C ALA A 212 0.75 22.31 -6.67
N HIS A 213 0.70 22.19 -8.00
CA HIS A 213 -0.50 22.29 -8.82
C HIS A 213 -1.51 21.21 -8.45
N GLY A 214 -2.81 21.57 -8.45
CA GLY A 214 -3.90 20.66 -8.03
C GLY A 214 -4.00 20.44 -6.51
N ARG A 215 -3.03 20.92 -5.72
CA ARG A 215 -2.99 20.79 -4.25
C ARG A 215 -3.19 22.12 -3.55
N LEU A 216 -2.40 23.13 -3.95
CA LEU A 216 -2.57 24.49 -3.46
C LEU A 216 -3.82 25.15 -4.08
N THR A 217 -4.08 24.81 -5.34
CA THR A 217 -5.33 25.09 -6.05
C THR A 217 -6.09 23.76 -6.14
N LEU A 218 -7.04 23.50 -5.25
CA LEU A 218 -7.70 22.19 -5.20
C LEU A 218 -8.60 22.00 -6.42
N SER A 219 -8.22 21.09 -7.31
CA SER A 219 -9.05 20.69 -8.46
C SER A 219 -10.08 19.61 -8.12
N ARG A 220 -10.13 19.13 -6.88
CA ARG A 220 -11.02 18.03 -6.48
C ARG A 220 -12.40 18.56 -6.11
N GLU A 221 -13.43 18.02 -6.74
CA GLU A 221 -14.79 18.07 -6.23
C GLU A 221 -14.78 17.40 -4.83
N PRO A 222 -15.21 18.08 -3.76
CA PRO A 222 -15.34 17.44 -2.46
C PRO A 222 -16.42 16.34 -2.54
N ASP A 223 -16.31 15.32 -1.68
CA ASP A 223 -17.38 14.35 -1.38
C ASP A 223 -18.55 15.04 -0.64
N TRP A 224 -19.10 16.08 -1.24
CA TRP A 224 -20.25 16.81 -0.72
C TRP A 224 -21.52 16.21 -1.34
N PRO A 225 -22.63 16.10 -0.58
CA PRO A 225 -23.89 15.57 -1.13
C PRO A 225 -24.48 16.44 -2.24
N LEU A 226 -23.96 17.66 -2.44
CA LEU A 226 -24.35 18.57 -3.51
C LEU A 226 -23.15 18.85 -4.42
N THR A 227 -23.38 18.79 -5.71
CA THR A 227 -22.44 19.24 -6.74
C THR A 227 -22.30 20.76 -6.71
N ASP A 228 -21.23 21.30 -7.31
CA ASP A 228 -21.06 22.75 -7.47
C ASP A 228 -22.20 23.37 -8.29
N SER A 229 -22.77 22.63 -9.25
CA SER A 229 -23.96 23.03 -10.02
C SER A 229 -25.21 23.14 -9.14
N GLU A 230 -25.42 22.19 -8.22
CA GLU A 230 -26.55 22.24 -7.28
C GLU A 230 -26.37 23.38 -6.26
N CYS A 231 -25.14 23.61 -5.78
CA CYS A 231 -24.83 24.76 -4.92
C CYS A 231 -25.06 26.09 -5.65
N PHE A 232 -24.75 26.15 -6.95
CA PHE A 232 -25.02 27.29 -7.81
C PHE A 232 -26.53 27.56 -7.97
N GLU A 233 -27.32 26.54 -8.29
CA GLU A 233 -28.76 26.67 -8.43
C GLU A 233 -29.40 27.18 -7.13
N ILE A 234 -28.96 26.65 -5.98
CA ILE A 234 -29.41 27.13 -4.67
C ILE A 234 -29.05 28.60 -4.48
N ASN A 235 -27.83 29.02 -4.79
CA ASN A 235 -27.44 30.43 -4.66
C ASN A 235 -28.25 31.36 -5.58
N CYS A 236 -28.52 30.93 -6.83
CA CYS A 236 -29.38 31.67 -7.76
C CYS A 236 -30.82 31.80 -7.27
N LEU A 237 -31.41 30.70 -6.78
CA LEU A 237 -32.76 30.70 -6.19
C LEU A 237 -32.85 31.63 -4.97
N MET A 238 -31.75 31.73 -4.21
CA MET A 238 -31.62 32.61 -3.05
C MET A 238 -31.22 34.05 -3.41
N LYS A 239 -31.13 34.39 -4.71
CA LYS A 239 -30.69 35.71 -5.22
C LYS A 239 -29.32 36.15 -4.70
N ARG A 240 -28.42 35.21 -4.44
CA ARG A 240 -27.03 35.48 -4.04
C ARG A 240 -26.14 35.60 -5.27
N THR A 241 -25.14 36.47 -5.22
CA THR A 241 -24.16 36.61 -6.29
C THR A 241 -23.34 35.33 -6.44
N VAL A 242 -23.22 34.85 -7.69
CA VAL A 242 -22.40 33.70 -8.02
C VAL A 242 -21.14 34.16 -8.73
N LEU A 243 -19.99 33.68 -8.24
CA LEU A 243 -18.68 33.87 -8.85
C LEU A 243 -18.55 33.04 -10.14
N ARG A 244 -18.12 33.69 -11.22
CA ARG A 244 -17.89 33.08 -12.53
C ARG A 244 -16.48 33.35 -13.02
N ARG A 245 -15.84 32.37 -13.69
CA ARG A 245 -14.50 32.51 -14.26
C ARG A 245 -14.58 32.84 -15.74
N PHE A 246 -14.10 34.03 -16.11
CA PHE A 246 -14.07 34.54 -17.48
C PHE A 246 -12.70 34.25 -18.12
N GLU A 247 -12.39 32.99 -18.40
CA GLU A 247 -11.05 32.64 -18.91
C GLU A 247 -10.99 31.93 -20.27
N ALA A 248 -12.12 31.63 -20.94
CA ALA A 248 -12.05 31.01 -22.26
C ALA A 248 -13.18 31.40 -23.23
N ASP A 249 -14.42 31.57 -22.75
CA ASP A 249 -15.54 32.03 -23.57
C ASP A 249 -16.31 33.13 -22.82
N PRO A 250 -16.31 34.39 -23.31
CA PRO A 250 -17.10 35.45 -22.70
C PRO A 250 -18.62 35.21 -22.80
N LEU A 251 -19.07 34.28 -23.65
CA LEU A 251 -20.48 33.91 -23.80
C LEU A 251 -20.89 32.76 -22.88
N GLU A 252 -19.94 31.93 -22.42
CA GLU A 252 -20.18 30.81 -21.50
C GLU A 252 -19.15 30.78 -20.35
N PRO A 253 -19.24 31.73 -19.39
CA PRO A 253 -18.32 31.76 -18.27
C PRO A 253 -18.51 30.53 -17.38
N SER A 254 -17.41 29.80 -17.13
CA SER A 254 -17.42 28.59 -16.31
C SER A 254 -17.72 28.92 -14.84
N LEU A 255 -18.48 28.05 -14.17
CA LEU A 255 -18.79 28.21 -12.75
C LEU A 255 -17.51 28.07 -11.93
N PHE A 256 -17.28 29.03 -11.03
CA PHE A 256 -16.12 29.01 -10.16
C PHE A 256 -16.55 28.52 -8.79
N ALA A 257 -16.06 27.36 -8.36
CA ALA A 257 -16.40 26.81 -7.05
C ALA A 257 -16.07 27.85 -5.97
N PRO A 258 -17.03 28.26 -5.11
CA PRO A 258 -16.79 29.32 -4.11
C PRO A 258 -15.55 29.06 -3.23
N ARG A 259 -15.21 27.79 -3.00
CA ARG A 259 -14.02 27.37 -2.27
C ARG A 259 -12.72 27.64 -3.01
N GLN A 260 -12.68 27.42 -4.34
CA GLN A 260 -11.51 27.74 -5.17
C GLN A 260 -11.30 29.26 -5.26
N ALA A 261 -12.38 30.03 -5.19
CA ALA A 261 -12.31 31.49 -5.25
C ALA A 261 -11.57 32.15 -4.09
N LEU A 262 -11.58 31.50 -2.93
CA LEU A 262 -10.89 31.99 -1.74
C LEU A 262 -9.43 31.51 -1.65
N GLU A 263 -8.98 30.61 -2.51
CA GLU A 263 -7.62 30.06 -2.45
C GLU A 263 -6.51 31.10 -2.70
N PRO A 264 -6.63 31.98 -3.71
CA PRO A 264 -5.68 33.10 -3.86
C PRO A 264 -5.62 33.98 -2.63
N LEU A 265 -6.78 34.28 -2.02
CA LEU A 265 -6.85 35.08 -0.81
C LEU A 265 -6.19 34.38 0.37
N TRP A 266 -6.50 33.10 0.62
CA TRP A 266 -5.89 32.34 1.71
C TRP A 266 -4.38 32.21 1.56
N PHE A 267 -3.91 32.00 0.33
CA PHE A 267 -2.49 31.97 0.02
C PHE A 267 -1.84 33.32 0.33
N LEU A 268 -2.39 34.42 -0.17
CA LEU A 268 -1.84 35.77 0.07
C LEU A 268 -1.96 36.22 1.52
N GLY A 269 -3.03 35.83 2.21
CA GLY A 269 -3.18 36.05 3.64
C GLY A 269 -2.13 35.30 4.46
N SER A 270 -1.73 34.10 4.01
CA SER A 270 -0.61 33.36 4.61
C SER A 270 0.73 34.07 4.39
N ILE A 271 0.92 34.70 3.23
CA ILE A 271 2.10 35.55 2.95
C ILE A 271 2.10 36.79 3.84
N ALA A 272 0.96 37.48 3.94
CA ALA A 272 0.79 38.69 4.76
C ALA A 272 0.90 38.42 6.28
N ALA A 273 0.81 37.16 6.70
CA ALA A 273 1.06 36.75 8.07
C ALA A 273 2.55 36.81 8.45
N ALA A 274 3.48 36.85 7.48
CA ALA A 274 4.91 37.02 7.75
C ALA A 274 5.30 38.49 7.95
N CYS A 275 6.10 38.76 8.98
CA CYS A 275 6.70 40.06 9.26
C CYS A 275 8.06 40.22 8.57
N ASP A 276 8.93 39.21 8.65
CA ASP A 276 10.32 39.32 8.16
C ASP A 276 10.51 38.63 6.81
N SER A 277 10.10 37.36 6.68
CA SER A 277 10.29 36.61 5.44
C SER A 277 9.24 35.55 5.15
N VAL A 278 9.02 35.30 3.86
CA VAL A 278 8.20 34.19 3.36
C VAL A 278 9.06 33.23 2.56
N ILE A 279 8.88 31.94 2.80
CA ILE A 279 9.51 30.86 2.05
C ILE A 279 8.41 29.99 1.45
N ILE A 280 8.53 29.64 0.18
CA ILE A 280 7.56 28.80 -0.51
C ILE A 280 8.27 27.58 -1.08
N THR A 281 7.77 26.39 -0.82
CA THR A 281 8.37 25.14 -1.28
C THR A 281 7.40 24.32 -2.10
N SER A 282 7.93 23.56 -3.06
CA SER A 282 7.15 22.65 -3.92
C SER A 282 8.00 21.43 -4.27
N SER A 283 7.40 20.23 -4.30
CA SER A 283 8.06 19.00 -4.73
C SER A 283 7.80 18.71 -6.21
N LYS A 284 8.84 18.27 -6.94
CA LYS A 284 8.72 17.77 -8.33
C LYS A 284 8.08 16.39 -8.42
N GLN A 285 8.06 15.64 -7.32
CA GLN A 285 7.48 14.32 -7.26
C GLN A 285 6.68 14.12 -5.97
N ASP A 286 5.58 13.39 -6.08
CA ASP A 286 4.80 13.00 -4.91
C ASP A 286 5.40 11.78 -4.18
N GLN A 287 4.72 11.32 -3.13
CA GLN A 287 5.11 10.14 -2.35
C GLN A 287 5.12 8.83 -3.17
N ASN A 288 4.50 8.81 -4.35
CA ASN A 288 4.47 7.69 -5.28
C ASN A 288 5.46 7.88 -6.45
N SER A 289 6.37 8.86 -6.36
CA SER A 289 7.30 9.25 -7.43
C SER A 289 6.63 9.74 -8.71
N GLN A 290 5.35 10.15 -8.67
CA GLN A 290 4.67 10.75 -9.81
C GLN A 290 5.10 12.21 -9.96
N ALA A 291 5.38 12.62 -11.19
CA ALA A 291 5.77 13.99 -11.50
C ALA A 291 4.67 14.99 -11.09
N GLN A 292 5.10 16.11 -10.52
CA GLN A 292 4.25 17.20 -10.08
C GLN A 292 4.74 18.52 -10.64
N MET A 293 3.80 19.43 -10.85
CA MET A 293 4.09 20.81 -11.21
C MET A 293 3.89 21.72 -10.00
N SER A 294 4.61 22.83 -9.97
CA SER A 294 4.38 23.89 -8.98
C SER A 294 3.04 24.59 -9.24
N SER A 295 2.39 25.08 -8.17
CA SER A 295 1.10 25.78 -8.26
C SER A 295 1.22 27.11 -9.02
N GLU A 296 0.17 27.44 -9.76
CA GLU A 296 0.04 28.72 -10.47
C GLU A 296 -0.02 29.92 -9.50
N LEU A 297 -0.47 29.73 -8.26
CA LEU A 297 -0.52 30.81 -7.26
C LEU A 297 0.87 31.32 -6.87
N ILE A 298 1.92 30.50 -7.04
CA ILE A 298 3.30 30.94 -6.81
C ILE A 298 3.64 32.13 -7.72
N ARG A 299 3.08 32.19 -8.93
CA ARG A 299 3.28 33.31 -9.86
C ARG A 299 2.75 34.63 -9.31
N LEU A 300 1.77 34.62 -8.41
CA LEU A 300 1.27 35.85 -7.76
C LEU A 300 2.34 36.52 -6.89
N VAL A 301 3.34 35.76 -6.43
CA VAL A 301 4.47 36.27 -5.62
C VAL A 301 5.60 36.80 -6.51
N ASP A 302 5.68 36.35 -7.77
CA ASP A 302 6.76 36.64 -8.72
C ASP A 302 6.58 38.00 -9.46
N LEU A 303 5.47 38.70 -9.23
CA LEU A 303 5.09 39.93 -9.98
C LEU A 303 5.87 41.22 -9.59
N GLY A 304 7.00 41.16 -8.88
CA GLY A 304 7.64 42.38 -8.36
C GLY A 304 9.17 42.45 -8.25
N LYS A 305 9.89 41.35 -8.07
CA LYS A 305 11.37 41.30 -8.11
C LYS A 305 11.80 39.88 -8.53
N PRO A 306 12.92 39.71 -9.26
CA PRO A 306 13.47 38.39 -9.52
C PRO A 306 13.70 37.71 -8.17
N MET A 307 12.93 36.68 -7.95
CA MET A 307 13.04 35.79 -6.82
C MET A 307 14.50 35.31 -6.71
N GLU A 308 15.18 35.56 -5.58
CA GLU A 308 16.48 34.94 -5.34
C GLU A 308 16.25 33.43 -5.25
N ARG A 309 16.51 32.72 -6.35
CA ARG A 309 16.67 31.26 -6.36
C ARG A 309 17.98 30.93 -5.66
N SER A 310 18.01 31.15 -4.35
CA SER A 310 19.10 30.68 -3.51
C SER A 310 19.02 29.16 -3.51
N ALA A 311 19.89 28.52 -4.30
CA ALA A 311 20.30 27.15 -4.01
C ALA A 311 21.06 27.21 -2.68
N LEU A 312 20.30 27.19 -1.57
CA LEU A 312 20.87 27.05 -0.24
C LEU A 312 21.56 25.69 -0.25
N VAL A 313 22.88 25.69 -0.44
CA VAL A 313 23.70 24.49 -0.59
C VAL A 313 23.55 23.68 0.68
N LEU A 314 22.71 22.64 0.62
CA LEU A 314 22.53 21.68 1.69
C LEU A 314 23.90 21.10 2.06
N ARG A 315 24.31 21.26 3.32
CA ARG A 315 25.32 20.38 3.91
C ARG A 315 24.71 18.99 3.97
N LYS A 316 24.93 18.17 2.92
CA LYS A 316 24.50 16.77 2.88
C LYS A 316 24.94 16.07 4.16
N SER A 317 24.00 15.40 4.82
CA SER A 317 24.28 14.60 6.00
C SER A 317 25.30 13.50 5.70
N ALA A 318 25.98 12.98 6.72
CA ALA A 318 26.94 11.89 6.53
C ALA A 318 26.29 10.62 5.91
N GLN A 319 25.01 10.37 6.22
CA GLN A 319 24.24 9.27 5.62
C GLN A 319 23.92 9.50 4.14
N GLU A 320 23.55 10.71 3.73
CA GLU A 320 23.29 11.02 2.30
C GLU A 320 24.56 10.94 1.46
N ARG A 321 25.72 11.35 2.01
CA ARG A 321 27.01 11.15 1.34
C ARG A 321 27.33 9.66 1.17
N ARG A 322 27.05 8.82 2.18
CA ARG A 322 27.20 7.37 2.08
C ARG A 322 26.23 6.75 1.07
N PHE A 323 24.99 7.22 1.01
CA PHE A 323 23.98 6.73 0.07
C PHE A 323 24.30 7.13 -1.38
N GLU A 324 24.78 8.35 -1.63
CA GLU A 324 25.25 8.75 -2.95
C GLU A 324 26.56 8.05 -3.34
N GLN A 325 27.48 7.83 -2.39
CA GLN A 325 28.65 6.99 -2.61
C GLN A 325 28.24 5.56 -3.02
N SER A 326 27.14 5.04 -2.45
CA SER A 326 26.59 3.73 -2.84
C SER A 326 25.89 3.71 -4.21
N LYS A 327 25.41 4.87 -4.68
CA LYS A 327 24.90 5.05 -6.06
C LYS A 327 26.00 5.28 -7.09
N SER A 328 27.21 5.64 -6.67
CA SER A 328 28.35 5.76 -7.59
C SER A 328 28.68 4.37 -8.16
N LYS A 329 28.71 4.26 -9.49
CA LYS A 329 28.83 3.01 -10.27
C LYS A 329 30.14 2.22 -10.06
N ASN A 330 30.96 2.59 -9.07
CA ASN A 330 32.30 2.07 -8.82
C ASN A 330 32.44 1.35 -7.48
N LEU A 331 31.35 0.79 -6.94
CA LEU A 331 31.54 -0.31 -5.99
C LEU A 331 32.08 -1.50 -6.78
N PRO A 332 33.18 -2.17 -6.34
CA PRO A 332 33.51 -3.48 -6.86
C PRO A 332 32.25 -4.32 -6.73
N LYS A 333 31.81 -4.94 -7.83
CA LYS A 333 30.74 -5.94 -7.78
C LYS A 333 31.13 -6.89 -6.65
N LEU A 334 30.44 -6.81 -5.51
CA LEU A 334 30.53 -7.86 -4.50
C LEU A 334 30.30 -9.14 -5.29
N PRO A 335 31.22 -10.12 -5.23
CA PRO A 335 31.00 -11.38 -5.93
C PRO A 335 29.60 -11.83 -5.54
N SER A 336 28.83 -12.26 -6.52
CA SER A 336 27.48 -12.82 -6.38
C SER A 336 27.55 -14.04 -5.46
N ARG A 337 27.77 -13.82 -4.17
CA ARG A 337 27.57 -14.83 -3.15
C ARG A 337 26.08 -15.10 -3.19
N PRO A 338 25.66 -16.36 -3.37
CA PRO A 338 24.26 -16.71 -3.23
C PRO A 338 23.79 -16.14 -1.89
N LEU A 339 22.67 -15.41 -1.91
CA LEU A 339 22.02 -14.97 -0.68
C LEU A 339 21.74 -16.24 0.12
N GLY A 340 22.21 -16.29 1.37
CA GLY A 340 22.16 -17.50 2.17
C GLY A 340 22.35 -17.20 3.64
N LEU A 341 21.76 -18.03 4.49
CA LEU A 341 21.99 -17.99 5.93
C LEU A 341 23.24 -18.81 6.26
N GLN A 342 24.14 -18.21 7.04
CA GLN A 342 25.23 -18.94 7.67
C GLN A 342 24.81 -19.29 9.10
N ILE A 343 24.74 -20.58 9.39
CA ILE A 343 24.44 -21.17 10.70
C ILE A 343 25.70 -21.89 11.17
N ASP A 344 25.94 -21.94 12.48
CA ASP A 344 27.01 -22.77 13.03
C ASP A 344 26.73 -24.26 12.73
N PRO A 345 27.62 -24.95 11.99
CA PRO A 345 27.48 -26.37 11.70
C PRO A 345 27.30 -27.23 12.95
N ASN A 346 27.94 -26.88 14.06
CA ASN A 346 27.82 -27.63 15.31
C ASN A 346 26.40 -27.57 15.88
N LEU A 347 25.74 -26.41 15.77
CA LEU A 347 24.35 -26.26 16.23
C LEU A 347 23.40 -27.09 15.36
N LEU A 348 23.59 -27.11 14.03
CA LEU A 348 22.78 -27.95 13.15
C LEU A 348 22.92 -29.43 13.51
N ARG A 349 24.16 -29.90 13.72
CA ARG A 349 24.44 -31.30 14.10
C ARG A 349 23.85 -31.66 15.46
N GLN A 350 23.95 -30.75 16.42
CA GLN A 350 23.43 -30.97 17.77
C GLN A 350 21.90 -31.01 17.80
N HIS A 351 21.23 -30.14 17.05
CA HIS A 351 19.78 -29.95 17.18
C HIS A 351 18.96 -30.64 16.08
N LEU A 352 19.55 -30.94 14.92
CA LEU A 352 18.86 -31.51 13.77
C LEU A 352 19.56 -32.76 13.18
N PRO A 353 20.11 -33.70 13.99
CA PRO A 353 20.88 -34.83 13.48
C PRO A 353 20.04 -35.75 12.56
N ASP A 354 18.77 -35.97 12.90
CA ASP A 354 17.85 -36.78 12.09
C ASP A 354 17.58 -36.12 10.72
N ALA A 355 17.37 -34.81 10.69
CA ALA A 355 17.09 -34.08 9.45
C ALA A 355 18.32 -34.00 8.54
N LEU A 356 19.52 -34.05 9.12
CA LEU A 356 20.80 -34.14 8.40
C LEU A 356 21.16 -35.58 8.00
N GLY A 357 20.32 -36.56 8.32
CA GLY A 357 20.58 -37.97 8.02
C GLY A 357 21.74 -38.56 8.82
N GLN A 358 22.13 -37.99 9.96
CA GLN A 358 23.23 -38.52 10.78
C GLN A 358 22.82 -39.74 11.63
N ASN A 359 21.51 -40.04 11.65
CA ASN A 359 20.95 -41.17 12.39
C ASN A 359 20.49 -42.28 11.42
N PRO A 360 21.08 -43.50 11.46
CA PRO A 360 20.68 -44.58 10.56
C PRO A 360 19.24 -45.07 10.80
N ALA A 361 18.69 -44.88 12.00
CA ALA A 361 17.30 -45.22 12.29
C ALA A 361 16.30 -44.20 11.71
N ARG A 362 16.78 -43.00 11.38
CA ARG A 362 16.00 -41.90 10.81
C ARG A 362 16.78 -41.29 9.64
N PRO A 363 16.96 -42.04 8.54
CA PRO A 363 17.71 -41.56 7.41
C PRO A 363 17.02 -40.36 6.76
N MET A 364 17.81 -39.50 6.12
CA MET A 364 17.31 -38.38 5.33
C MET A 364 16.40 -38.90 4.22
N SER A 365 15.17 -38.39 4.17
CA SER A 365 14.18 -38.87 3.20
C SER A 365 14.47 -38.34 1.80
N ALA A 366 14.19 -39.16 0.77
CA ALA A 366 14.25 -38.73 -0.62
C ALA A 366 13.41 -37.47 -0.91
N THR A 367 12.27 -37.32 -0.23
CA THR A 367 11.42 -36.13 -0.31
C THR A 367 12.07 -34.88 0.30
N LEU A 368 12.86 -35.02 1.37
CA LEU A 368 13.61 -33.92 1.95
C LEU A 368 14.75 -33.48 1.02
N ILE A 369 15.48 -34.42 0.44
CA ILE A 369 16.53 -34.12 -0.55
C ILE A 369 15.91 -33.40 -1.75
N GLU A 370 14.79 -33.88 -2.28
CA GLU A 370 14.08 -33.19 -3.36
C GLU A 370 13.58 -31.79 -2.94
N ALA A 371 13.19 -31.59 -1.68
CA ALA A 371 12.83 -30.26 -1.19
C ALA A 371 14.04 -29.32 -1.17
N MET A 372 15.22 -29.79 -0.72
CA MET A 372 16.46 -29.02 -0.74
C MET A 372 16.86 -28.63 -2.16
N ALA A 373 16.75 -29.57 -3.11
CA ALA A 373 17.00 -29.35 -4.53
C ALA A 373 16.16 -28.22 -5.14
N ARG A 374 14.92 -28.05 -4.65
CA ARG A 374 14.04 -26.96 -5.09
C ARG A 374 14.40 -25.63 -4.45
N CYS A 375 14.69 -25.62 -3.15
CA CYS A 375 15.14 -24.45 -2.39
C CYS A 375 15.63 -24.88 -1.01
N HIS A 376 16.93 -24.67 -0.71
CA HIS A 376 17.49 -25.02 0.60
C HIS A 376 16.79 -24.29 1.74
N PHE A 377 16.52 -22.99 1.57
CA PHE A 377 15.84 -22.18 2.58
C PHE A 377 14.44 -22.70 2.91
N GLN A 378 13.66 -23.09 1.90
CA GLN A 378 12.32 -23.63 2.13
C GLN A 378 12.38 -24.99 2.81
N ALA A 379 13.25 -25.88 2.34
CA ALA A 379 13.43 -27.20 2.96
C ALA A 379 13.87 -27.08 4.42
N PHE A 380 14.84 -26.21 4.70
CA PHE A 380 15.31 -25.91 6.04
C PHE A 380 14.16 -25.43 6.95
N THR A 381 13.39 -24.46 6.48
CA THR A 381 12.32 -23.84 7.28
C THR A 381 11.12 -24.77 7.49
N GLU A 382 10.56 -25.33 6.43
CA GLU A 382 9.32 -26.12 6.49
C GLU A 382 9.54 -27.58 6.91
N ARG A 383 10.70 -28.17 6.59
CA ARG A 383 10.94 -29.61 6.79
C ARG A 383 11.90 -29.90 7.92
N MET A 384 12.97 -29.13 8.05
CA MET A 384 13.95 -29.35 9.12
C MET A 384 13.49 -28.67 10.42
N LEU A 385 13.11 -27.39 10.36
CA LEU A 385 12.58 -26.66 11.52
C LEU A 385 11.08 -26.90 11.78
N GLN A 386 10.38 -27.52 10.82
CA GLN A 386 8.95 -27.86 10.91
C GLN A 386 8.06 -26.63 11.18
N ILE A 387 8.44 -25.47 10.66
CA ILE A 387 7.63 -24.25 10.80
C ILE A 387 6.60 -24.24 9.67
N ASP A 388 5.32 -24.38 10.03
CA ASP A 388 4.23 -24.31 9.05
C ASP A 388 3.83 -22.84 8.79
N PHE A 389 3.89 -22.46 7.51
CA PHE A 389 3.49 -21.13 7.04
C PHE A 389 2.24 -21.19 6.18
N LYS A 390 1.60 -22.36 6.05
CA LYS A 390 0.32 -22.46 5.37
C LYS A 390 -0.76 -21.94 6.31
N PRO A 391 -1.49 -20.87 5.97
CA PRO A 391 -2.65 -20.48 6.74
C PRO A 391 -3.64 -21.66 6.76
N ASP A 392 -4.29 -21.88 7.90
CA ASP A 392 -5.45 -22.77 7.99
C ASP A 392 -6.42 -22.37 6.88
N GLN A 393 -6.46 -23.17 5.81
CA GLN A 393 -7.40 -22.99 4.71
C GLN A 393 -8.74 -23.48 5.21
N GLY A 394 -9.40 -22.66 6.04
CA GLY A 394 -10.52 -23.05 6.90
C GLY A 394 -11.76 -23.60 6.21
N GLN A 395 -11.75 -23.84 4.90
CA GLN A 395 -12.85 -24.43 4.13
C GLN A 395 -12.41 -25.26 2.91
N ASP A 396 -11.14 -25.24 2.49
CA ASP A 396 -10.67 -26.01 1.32
C ASP A 396 -10.07 -27.35 1.77
N LEU A 397 -10.36 -28.42 1.00
CA LEU A 397 -9.77 -29.73 1.25
C LEU A 397 -8.25 -29.71 1.05
N ASP A 398 -7.53 -30.10 2.10
CA ASP A 398 -6.07 -30.26 2.03
C ASP A 398 -5.70 -31.29 0.97
N ALA A 399 -4.98 -30.85 -0.07
CA ALA A 399 -4.47 -31.73 -1.11
C ALA A 399 -3.61 -32.88 -0.56
N ARG A 400 -2.96 -32.72 0.60
CA ARG A 400 -2.22 -33.80 1.28
C ARG A 400 -3.15 -34.86 1.84
N LEU A 401 -4.32 -34.47 2.35
CA LEU A 401 -5.34 -35.42 2.80
C LEU A 401 -5.86 -36.26 1.62
N ILE A 402 -6.22 -35.61 0.51
CA ILE A 402 -6.65 -36.30 -0.71
C ILE A 402 -5.55 -37.23 -1.23
N GLY A 403 -4.30 -36.79 -1.21
CA GLY A 403 -3.16 -37.60 -1.64
C GLY A 403 -3.01 -38.85 -0.79
N ARG A 404 -3.02 -38.73 0.55
CA ARG A 404 -2.95 -39.87 1.48
C ARG A 404 -4.11 -40.83 1.30
N ALA A 405 -5.33 -40.32 1.11
CA ALA A 405 -6.50 -41.14 0.83
C ALA A 405 -6.33 -41.96 -0.46
N ALA A 406 -5.80 -41.35 -1.51
CA ALA A 406 -5.52 -42.02 -2.79
C ALA A 406 -4.49 -43.14 -2.65
N HIS A 407 -3.38 -42.88 -1.95
CA HIS A 407 -2.32 -43.87 -1.66
C HIS A 407 -2.87 -45.07 -0.89
N LEU A 408 -3.61 -44.81 0.20
CA LEU A 408 -4.23 -45.88 1.00
C LEU A 408 -5.22 -46.72 0.17
N ALA A 409 -6.04 -46.08 -0.65
CA ALA A 409 -7.00 -46.78 -1.50
C ALA A 409 -6.30 -47.68 -2.53
N LEU A 410 -5.22 -47.21 -3.16
CA LEU A 410 -4.42 -48.00 -4.09
C LEU A 410 -3.70 -49.15 -3.38
N GLU A 411 -3.10 -48.90 -2.21
CA GLU A 411 -2.43 -49.91 -1.41
C GLU A 411 -3.40 -51.06 -1.06
N ARG A 412 -4.57 -50.75 -0.50
CA ARG A 412 -5.58 -51.77 -0.13
C ARG A 412 -6.19 -52.46 -1.34
N TYR A 413 -6.35 -51.76 -2.46
CA TYR A 413 -6.82 -52.37 -3.70
C TYR A 413 -5.85 -53.44 -4.20
N TYR A 414 -4.56 -53.10 -4.32
CA TYR A 414 -3.59 -54.05 -4.88
C TYR A 414 -3.17 -55.14 -3.89
N ARG A 415 -3.06 -54.83 -2.59
CA ARG A 415 -2.64 -55.80 -1.57
C ARG A 415 -3.77 -56.73 -1.15
N ASP A 416 -4.95 -56.18 -0.90
CA ASP A 416 -6.05 -56.89 -0.24
C ASP A 416 -7.23 -57.18 -1.20
N GLY A 417 -7.20 -56.65 -2.43
CA GLY A 417 -8.31 -56.74 -3.37
C GLY A 417 -9.54 -55.92 -2.95
N ARG A 418 -9.39 -54.99 -2.00
CA ARG A 418 -10.51 -54.20 -1.48
C ARG A 418 -11.04 -53.21 -2.51
N ASN A 419 -12.32 -52.91 -2.41
CA ASN A 419 -12.92 -51.84 -3.19
C ASN A 419 -12.36 -50.46 -2.74
N MET A 420 -11.92 -49.65 -3.70
CA MET A 420 -11.35 -48.34 -3.41
C MET A 420 -12.38 -47.36 -2.84
N GLY A 421 -13.61 -47.35 -3.37
CA GLY A 421 -14.70 -46.50 -2.88
C GLY A 421 -15.06 -46.81 -1.43
N GLU A 422 -15.12 -48.08 -1.04
CA GLU A 422 -15.31 -48.49 0.36
C GLU A 422 -14.16 -47.99 1.23
N THR A 423 -12.90 -48.19 0.81
CA THR A 423 -11.72 -47.71 1.54
C THR A 423 -11.75 -46.18 1.72
N LEU A 424 -12.17 -45.44 0.70
CA LEU A 424 -12.27 -43.98 0.76
C LEU A 424 -13.41 -43.51 1.68
N ARG A 425 -14.55 -44.21 1.71
CA ARG A 425 -15.69 -43.89 2.61
C ARG A 425 -15.42 -44.21 4.07
N GLU A 426 -14.54 -45.19 4.35
CA GLU A 426 -14.06 -45.45 5.72
C GLU A 426 -13.25 -44.29 6.30
N LEU A 427 -12.68 -43.43 5.44
CA LEU A 427 -11.98 -42.23 5.89
C LEU A 427 -13.01 -41.16 6.27
N ASN A 428 -12.97 -40.73 7.52
CA ASN A 428 -13.82 -39.65 8.04
C ASN A 428 -12.94 -38.51 8.58
N PRO A 429 -12.44 -37.62 7.72
CA PRO A 429 -11.53 -36.56 8.14
C PRO A 429 -12.24 -35.53 9.02
N GLU A 430 -11.67 -35.24 10.19
CA GLU A 430 -12.18 -34.22 11.09
C GLU A 430 -12.14 -32.83 10.43
N GLY A 431 -13.19 -32.02 10.65
CA GLY A 431 -13.26 -30.64 10.18
C GLY A 431 -13.61 -30.44 8.70
N VAL A 432 -13.81 -31.50 7.92
CA VAL A 432 -14.25 -31.40 6.52
C VAL A 432 -15.77 -31.51 6.43
N HIS A 433 -16.41 -30.63 5.66
CA HIS A 433 -17.85 -30.71 5.42
C HIS A 433 -18.23 -31.99 4.65
N ALA A 434 -19.16 -32.78 5.19
CA ALA A 434 -19.53 -34.10 4.66
C ALA A 434 -19.87 -34.09 3.16
N GLY A 435 -20.64 -33.11 2.68
CA GLY A 435 -20.97 -32.99 1.26
C GLY A 435 -19.75 -32.73 0.35
N ILE A 436 -18.73 -32.03 0.84
CA ILE A 436 -17.50 -31.79 0.07
C ILE A 436 -16.65 -33.06 0.06
N TRP A 437 -16.60 -33.77 1.19
CA TRP A 437 -15.91 -35.06 1.28
C TRP A 437 -16.53 -36.11 0.36
N GLU A 438 -17.85 -36.27 0.36
CA GLU A 438 -18.55 -37.20 -0.54
C GLU A 438 -18.28 -36.89 -2.03
N ALA A 439 -18.35 -35.61 -2.43
CA ALA A 439 -18.00 -35.19 -3.79
C ALA A 439 -16.53 -35.53 -4.14
N THR A 440 -15.63 -35.42 -3.16
CA THR A 440 -14.21 -35.74 -3.32
C THR A 440 -13.98 -37.25 -3.45
N ILE A 441 -14.68 -38.06 -2.65
CA ILE A 441 -14.66 -39.52 -2.77
C ILE A 441 -15.11 -39.93 -4.17
N LEU A 442 -16.25 -39.42 -4.64
CA LEU A 442 -16.78 -39.74 -5.97
C LEU A 442 -15.80 -39.37 -7.08
N TRP A 443 -15.18 -38.17 -7.00
CA TRP A 443 -14.17 -37.76 -7.96
C TRP A 443 -12.93 -38.67 -7.92
N LEU A 444 -12.42 -38.96 -6.71
CA LEU A 444 -11.20 -39.72 -6.52
C LEU A 444 -11.38 -41.19 -6.91
N GLU A 445 -12.49 -41.81 -6.53
CA GLU A 445 -12.85 -43.18 -6.94
C GLU A 445 -12.87 -43.30 -8.46
N ASN A 446 -13.50 -42.36 -9.16
CA ASN A 446 -13.49 -42.31 -10.62
C ASN A 446 -12.08 -42.13 -11.20
N ALA A 447 -11.25 -41.29 -10.58
CA ALA A 447 -9.87 -41.04 -11.01
C ALA A 447 -8.99 -42.29 -10.85
N LEU A 448 -9.09 -42.97 -9.72
CA LEU A 448 -8.35 -44.20 -9.44
C LEU A 448 -8.80 -45.35 -10.35
N ASN A 449 -10.11 -45.50 -10.59
CA ASN A 449 -10.64 -46.49 -11.53
C ASN A 449 -10.12 -46.24 -12.96
N ARG A 450 -10.08 -44.99 -13.42
CA ARG A 450 -9.45 -44.65 -14.71
C ARG A 450 -7.98 -45.03 -14.73
N LEU A 451 -7.23 -44.68 -13.69
CA LEU A 451 -5.80 -44.99 -13.58
C LEU A 451 -5.53 -46.50 -13.69
N ILE A 452 -6.28 -47.32 -12.94
CA ILE A 452 -6.10 -48.78 -12.97
C ILE A 452 -6.47 -49.37 -14.33
N ASN A 453 -7.60 -48.94 -14.89
CA ASN A 453 -8.05 -49.43 -16.20
C ASN A 453 -7.04 -49.07 -17.30
N GLN A 454 -6.53 -47.84 -17.28
CA GLN A 454 -5.53 -47.40 -18.25
C GLN A 454 -4.19 -48.12 -18.06
N ALA A 455 -3.70 -48.24 -16.82
CA ALA A 455 -2.48 -48.99 -16.53
C ALA A 455 -2.57 -50.48 -16.90
N ARG A 456 -3.78 -51.05 -16.93
CA ARG A 456 -4.03 -52.42 -17.39
C ARG A 456 -4.08 -52.54 -18.91
N GLN A 457 -4.64 -51.55 -19.60
CA GLN A 457 -4.79 -51.54 -21.07
C GLN A 457 -3.49 -51.18 -21.79
N ASP A 458 -2.74 -50.21 -21.26
CA ASP A 458 -1.53 -49.67 -21.85
C ASP A 458 -0.46 -49.51 -20.74
N PRO A 459 0.13 -50.63 -20.27
CA PRO A 459 1.12 -50.58 -19.20
C PRO A 459 2.40 -49.87 -19.69
N PRO A 460 2.98 -48.95 -18.89
CA PRO A 460 4.20 -48.23 -19.29
C PRO A 460 5.41 -49.15 -19.51
N LEU A 461 5.40 -50.31 -18.86
CA LEU A 461 6.41 -51.35 -18.97
C LEU A 461 5.72 -52.69 -19.23
N GLU A 462 6.00 -53.26 -20.38
CA GLU A 462 5.41 -54.54 -20.78
C GLU A 462 5.82 -55.67 -19.82
N GLY A 463 4.83 -56.44 -19.37
CA GLY A 463 5.04 -57.58 -18.46
C GLY A 463 5.38 -57.22 -17.01
N ALA A 464 5.57 -55.94 -16.68
CA ALA A 464 5.82 -55.50 -15.31
C ALA A 464 4.59 -55.69 -14.42
N LYS A 465 4.82 -56.23 -13.22
CA LYS A 465 3.77 -56.45 -12.21
C LYS A 465 4.15 -55.81 -10.88
N PRO A 466 3.19 -55.28 -10.13
CA PRO A 466 3.44 -54.83 -8.77
C PRO A 466 3.95 -55.97 -7.89
N VAL A 467 5.07 -55.74 -7.21
CA VAL A 467 5.70 -56.67 -6.26
C VAL A 467 5.76 -56.13 -4.84
N ALA A 468 5.72 -54.80 -4.67
CA ALA A 468 5.68 -54.17 -3.36
C ALA A 468 4.94 -52.83 -3.39
N PHE A 469 4.37 -52.45 -2.24
CA PHE A 469 3.64 -51.21 -1.99
C PHE A 469 4.11 -50.61 -0.68
N GLU A 470 4.23 -49.28 -0.62
CA GLU A 470 4.74 -48.56 0.55
C GLU A 470 6.07 -49.18 1.03
N GLN A 471 6.94 -49.52 0.08
CA GLN A 471 8.17 -50.26 0.36
C GLN A 471 9.18 -49.32 1.02
N LYS A 472 9.55 -49.64 2.26
CA LYS A 472 10.68 -48.98 2.94
C LYS A 472 11.99 -49.37 2.24
N LEU A 473 12.73 -48.36 1.81
CA LEU A 473 14.02 -48.49 1.14
C LEU A 473 15.12 -47.80 1.96
N GLY A 474 16.29 -48.43 1.99
CA GLY A 474 17.45 -47.97 2.77
C GLY A 474 17.48 -48.49 4.22
N PRO A 475 18.35 -47.91 5.08
CA PRO A 475 19.22 -46.79 4.77
C PRO A 475 20.40 -47.19 3.86
N MET A 476 20.74 -46.37 2.86
CA MET A 476 22.08 -46.40 2.27
C MET A 476 22.97 -45.39 2.99
N ASN A 477 24.25 -45.72 3.12
CA ASN A 477 25.24 -44.83 3.70
C ASN A 477 26.00 -44.08 2.60
N LEU A 478 26.18 -42.78 2.77
CA LEU A 478 26.93 -41.90 1.90
C LEU A 478 27.94 -41.09 2.73
N SER A 479 29.23 -41.31 2.52
CA SER A 479 30.29 -40.58 3.22
C SER A 479 30.37 -39.15 2.71
N MET A 480 30.42 -38.13 3.56
CA MET A 480 30.50 -36.69 3.21
C MET A 480 31.77 -36.08 3.81
N GLY A 481 32.91 -36.32 3.16
CA GLY A 481 34.22 -36.02 3.78
C GLY A 481 34.43 -36.91 5.02
N ASP A 482 34.57 -36.28 6.18
CA ASP A 482 34.73 -36.98 7.47
C ASP A 482 33.38 -37.44 8.07
N GLU A 483 32.26 -37.03 7.48
CA GLU A 483 30.92 -37.36 7.98
C GLU A 483 30.31 -38.56 7.24
N GLN A 484 29.26 -39.14 7.82
CA GLN A 484 28.42 -40.14 7.18
C GLN A 484 26.98 -39.68 7.27
N ILE A 485 26.26 -39.75 6.15
CA ILE A 485 24.81 -39.53 6.13
C ILE A 485 24.10 -40.78 5.63
N TYR A 486 22.92 -41.02 6.17
CA TYR A 486 22.05 -42.12 5.83
C TYR A 486 20.87 -41.59 5.03
N ILE A 487 20.54 -42.25 3.92
CA ILE A 487 19.47 -41.86 3.01
C ILE A 487 18.49 -43.02 2.88
N GLY A 488 17.20 -42.70 2.90
CA GLY A 488 16.14 -43.70 2.83
C GLY A 488 14.80 -43.10 2.41
N GLY A 489 13.76 -43.90 2.46
CA GLY A 489 12.40 -43.43 2.23
C GLY A 489 11.42 -44.56 1.98
N VAL A 490 10.24 -44.18 1.49
CA VAL A 490 9.16 -45.11 1.19
C VAL A 490 8.78 -44.90 -0.27
N ALA A 491 8.95 -45.93 -1.08
CA ALA A 491 8.48 -45.92 -2.46
C ALA A 491 7.01 -46.39 -2.49
N ASP A 492 6.15 -45.62 -3.14
CA ASP A 492 4.71 -45.88 -3.17
C ASP A 492 4.42 -47.27 -3.76
N ARG A 493 5.09 -47.61 -4.87
CA ARG A 493 4.98 -48.93 -5.51
C ARG A 493 6.27 -49.31 -6.24
N VAL A 494 6.60 -50.60 -6.18
CA VAL A 494 7.66 -51.22 -6.98
C VAL A 494 7.07 -52.29 -7.87
N ASP A 495 7.41 -52.23 -9.16
CA ASP A 495 7.07 -53.24 -10.15
C ASP A 495 8.31 -54.02 -10.60
N ALA A 496 8.13 -55.28 -10.97
CA ALA A 496 9.18 -56.10 -11.53
C ALA A 496 8.73 -56.82 -12.81
N ALA A 497 9.65 -56.93 -13.76
CA ALA A 497 9.61 -57.78 -14.94
C ALA A 497 10.96 -58.50 -15.08
N PRO A 498 11.10 -59.54 -15.92
CA PRO A 498 12.41 -60.16 -16.18
C PRO A 498 13.45 -59.11 -16.61
N GLY A 499 14.48 -58.91 -15.78
CA GLY A 499 15.57 -57.95 -16.04
C GLY A 499 15.23 -56.47 -15.84
N VAL A 500 14.07 -56.13 -15.29
CA VAL A 500 13.67 -54.72 -15.05
C VAL A 500 13.02 -54.58 -13.68
N GLN A 501 13.44 -53.58 -12.92
CA GLN A 501 12.76 -53.11 -11.73
C GLN A 501 12.33 -51.66 -11.90
N ALA A 502 11.10 -51.38 -11.49
CA ALA A 502 10.50 -50.06 -11.65
C ALA A 502 10.01 -49.47 -10.35
N VAL A 503 10.28 -48.18 -10.14
CA VAL A 503 9.70 -47.40 -9.04
C VAL A 503 8.60 -46.49 -9.60
N ILE A 504 7.42 -46.60 -9.01
CA ILE A 504 6.24 -45.84 -9.37
C ILE A 504 5.87 -44.90 -8.23
N ASP A 505 5.64 -43.64 -8.56
CA ASP A 505 5.27 -42.59 -7.60
C ASP A 505 3.91 -41.98 -8.00
N TYR A 506 2.91 -42.07 -7.12
CA TYR A 506 1.56 -41.59 -7.44
C TYR A 506 1.42 -40.11 -7.10
N LYS A 507 1.03 -39.30 -8.10
CA LYS A 507 0.86 -37.86 -7.95
C LYS A 507 -0.56 -37.42 -8.34
N LEU A 508 -1.13 -36.49 -7.57
CA LEU A 508 -2.40 -35.81 -7.91
C LEU A 508 -2.24 -34.70 -8.96
N SER A 509 -1.00 -34.36 -9.33
CA SER A 509 -0.71 -33.34 -10.35
C SER A 509 -1.12 -33.83 -11.73
N ASN A 510 -1.53 -32.91 -12.61
CA ASN A 510 -1.82 -33.26 -14.01
C ASN A 510 -0.53 -33.62 -14.78
N LEU A 511 -0.71 -34.29 -15.91
CA LEU A 511 0.36 -34.84 -16.74
C LEU A 511 1.25 -33.76 -17.35
N ALA A 512 0.69 -32.61 -17.74
CA ALA A 512 1.46 -31.47 -18.24
C ALA A 512 2.44 -30.96 -17.18
N THR A 513 1.97 -30.83 -15.93
CA THR A 513 2.81 -30.42 -14.79
C THR A 513 3.89 -31.46 -14.50
N LEU A 514 3.54 -32.76 -14.56
CA LEU A 514 4.51 -33.84 -14.35
C LEU A 514 5.58 -33.86 -15.45
N ARG A 515 5.21 -33.66 -16.72
CA ARG A 515 6.16 -33.59 -17.84
C ARG A 515 7.11 -32.41 -17.74
N GLN A 516 6.61 -31.25 -17.32
CA GLN A 516 7.45 -30.08 -17.11
C GLN A 516 8.43 -30.29 -15.95
N LYS A 517 7.93 -30.82 -14.83
CA LYS A 517 8.73 -31.12 -13.64
C LYS A 517 9.78 -32.18 -13.94
N MET A 518 9.39 -33.30 -14.53
CA MET A 518 10.28 -34.43 -14.82
C MET A 518 10.91 -34.38 -16.21
N ALA A 519 11.13 -33.19 -16.76
CA ALA A 519 11.93 -33.05 -17.97
C ALA A 519 13.35 -33.58 -17.71
N ALA A 520 13.98 -34.22 -18.70
CA ALA A 520 15.29 -34.87 -18.52
C ALA A 520 16.37 -33.94 -17.93
N LYS A 521 16.30 -32.63 -18.24
CA LYS A 521 17.22 -31.61 -17.71
C LYS A 521 17.05 -31.30 -16.21
N GLU A 522 15.93 -31.69 -15.61
CA GLU A 522 15.54 -31.43 -14.21
C GLU A 522 15.82 -32.62 -13.29
N VAL A 523 16.01 -33.81 -13.86
CA VAL A 523 16.42 -35.03 -13.13
C VAL A 523 17.80 -34.81 -12.50
N LEU A 524 17.94 -35.05 -11.20
CA LEU A 524 19.11 -34.73 -10.38
C LEU A 524 19.45 -33.23 -10.29
N LYS A 525 18.52 -32.34 -10.65
CA LYS A 525 18.62 -30.89 -10.35
C LYS A 525 17.55 -30.41 -9.40
N THR A 526 16.30 -30.72 -9.71
CA THR A 526 15.13 -30.36 -8.90
C THR A 526 14.27 -31.58 -8.57
N HIS A 527 14.54 -32.73 -9.22
CA HIS A 527 13.86 -34.00 -9.02
C HIS A 527 14.83 -35.11 -8.64
N PHE A 528 14.69 -35.59 -7.41
CA PHE A 528 15.58 -36.56 -6.79
C PHE A 528 14.84 -37.77 -6.25
N GLN A 529 13.53 -37.68 -6.01
CA GLN A 529 12.79 -38.73 -5.31
C GLN A 529 12.86 -40.09 -6.02
N ILE A 530 12.46 -40.16 -7.29
CA ILE A 530 12.53 -41.40 -8.08
C ILE A 530 13.98 -41.88 -8.27
N PRO A 531 14.95 -41.05 -8.69
CA PRO A 531 16.35 -41.46 -8.77
C PRO A 531 16.87 -42.08 -7.46
N ILE A 532 16.62 -41.46 -6.32
CA ILE A 532 17.05 -41.99 -5.01
C ILE A 532 16.42 -43.35 -4.74
N TYR A 533 15.13 -43.54 -5.00
CA TYR A 533 14.51 -44.84 -4.81
C TYR A 533 15.09 -45.92 -5.73
N LEU A 534 15.40 -45.59 -6.99
CA LEU A 534 16.10 -46.52 -7.89
C LEU A 534 17.50 -46.86 -7.37
N ARG A 535 18.22 -45.88 -6.83
CA ARG A 535 19.53 -46.09 -6.21
C ARG A 535 19.48 -46.97 -4.96
N LEU A 536 18.44 -46.81 -4.14
CA LEU A 536 18.22 -47.62 -2.94
C LEU A 536 17.74 -49.04 -3.25
N LEU A 537 17.05 -49.21 -4.39
CA LEU A 537 16.58 -50.50 -4.87
C LEU A 537 17.70 -51.31 -5.55
N SER A 538 18.70 -50.63 -6.12
CA SER A 538 19.76 -51.28 -6.88
C SER A 538 20.64 -52.18 -6.00
N LYS A 539 20.97 -53.36 -6.54
CA LYS A 539 21.87 -54.33 -5.91
C LYS A 539 23.20 -54.33 -6.66
N SER A 540 24.30 -54.23 -5.92
CA SER A 540 25.65 -54.31 -6.50
C SER A 540 25.80 -55.60 -7.32
N GLY A 541 26.24 -55.47 -8.58
CA GLY A 541 26.43 -56.59 -9.50
C GLY A 541 25.17 -57.12 -10.19
N SER A 542 24.03 -56.44 -10.05
CA SER A 542 22.81 -56.74 -10.81
C SER A 542 22.90 -56.21 -12.24
N ASN A 543 22.46 -57.01 -13.22
CA ASN A 543 22.25 -56.60 -14.62
C ASN A 543 20.81 -56.12 -14.87
N GLU A 544 20.06 -55.81 -13.82
CA GLU A 544 18.70 -55.27 -13.95
C GLU A 544 18.72 -53.83 -14.46
N ARG A 545 17.73 -53.53 -15.31
CA ARG A 545 17.41 -52.17 -15.72
C ARG A 545 16.57 -51.49 -14.63
N TYR A 546 16.97 -50.28 -14.22
CA TYR A 546 16.28 -49.51 -13.19
C TYR A 546 15.59 -48.29 -13.80
N VAL A 547 14.26 -48.33 -13.80
CA VAL A 547 13.39 -47.31 -14.41
C VAL A 547 12.39 -46.77 -13.39
N GLY A 548 11.93 -45.54 -13.54
CA GLY A 548 10.87 -45.04 -12.68
C GLY A 548 10.08 -43.93 -13.33
N TYR A 549 8.84 -43.75 -12.92
CA TYR A 549 7.95 -42.76 -13.49
C TYR A 549 6.84 -42.38 -12.51
N PRO A 550 6.34 -41.14 -12.58
CA PRO A 550 5.17 -40.76 -11.83
C PRO A 550 3.91 -41.26 -12.55
N LEU A 551 2.86 -41.59 -11.80
CA LEU A 551 1.52 -41.80 -12.34
C LEU A 551 0.61 -40.63 -11.92
N SER A 552 -0.01 -39.97 -12.91
CA SER A 552 -1.04 -38.95 -12.65
C SER A 552 -2.34 -39.65 -12.27
N ILE A 553 -2.73 -39.55 -11.00
CA ILE A 553 -4.06 -40.01 -10.55
C ILE A 553 -5.16 -39.24 -11.27
N ARG A 554 -4.95 -37.93 -11.49
CA ARG A 554 -5.94 -37.05 -12.09
C ARG A 554 -6.28 -37.47 -13.53
N ASP A 555 -5.25 -37.75 -14.32
CA ASP A 555 -5.40 -38.05 -15.75
C ASP A 555 -5.43 -39.55 -16.04
N GLY A 556 -5.06 -40.40 -15.08
CA GLY A 556 -4.96 -41.85 -15.25
C GLY A 556 -3.75 -42.32 -16.06
N ALA A 557 -2.80 -41.43 -16.36
CA ALA A 557 -1.73 -41.67 -17.32
C ALA A 557 -0.32 -41.58 -16.70
N PRO A 558 0.67 -42.30 -17.27
CA PRO A 558 2.06 -42.21 -16.86
C PRO A 558 2.72 -40.90 -17.32
N GLY A 559 3.57 -40.35 -16.46
CA GLY A 559 4.51 -39.30 -16.81
C GLY A 559 5.76 -39.83 -17.53
N PRO A 560 6.78 -38.98 -17.72
CA PRO A 560 8.03 -39.38 -18.34
C PRO A 560 8.72 -40.52 -17.59
N ILE A 561 9.23 -41.50 -18.32
CA ILE A 561 10.07 -42.57 -17.79
C ILE A 561 11.48 -42.04 -17.57
N VAL A 562 11.99 -42.22 -16.37
CA VAL A 562 13.36 -41.93 -15.95
C VAL A 562 14.11 -43.24 -15.84
N GLU A 563 15.13 -43.42 -16.66
CA GLU A 563 16.03 -44.57 -16.58
C GLU A 563 17.35 -44.16 -15.97
N MET A 564 17.78 -44.88 -14.93
CA MET A 564 19.00 -44.54 -14.17
C MET A 564 20.06 -45.64 -14.19
N THR A 565 19.86 -46.74 -14.92
CA THR A 565 20.72 -47.94 -14.91
C THR A 565 22.21 -47.62 -15.02
N GLU A 566 22.61 -46.81 -15.99
CA GLU A 566 24.02 -46.44 -16.25
C GLU A 566 24.48 -45.22 -15.45
N ARG A 567 23.58 -44.57 -14.72
CA ARG A 567 23.80 -43.28 -14.04
C ARG A 567 23.57 -43.35 -12.53
N LEU A 568 23.55 -44.56 -11.97
CA LEU A 568 23.30 -44.77 -10.54
C LEU A 568 24.35 -44.06 -9.67
N GLU A 569 25.60 -44.02 -10.11
CA GLU A 569 26.71 -43.36 -9.40
C GLU A 569 26.61 -41.82 -9.43
N GLU A 570 26.01 -41.24 -10.49
CA GLU A 570 25.78 -39.80 -10.56
C GLU A 570 24.83 -39.30 -9.47
N ILE A 571 23.94 -40.18 -8.97
CA ILE A 571 22.98 -39.86 -7.91
C ILE A 571 23.72 -39.55 -6.61
N ASP A 572 24.72 -40.37 -6.28
CA ASP A 572 25.54 -40.21 -5.07
C ASP A 572 26.29 -38.88 -5.12
N GLN A 573 26.81 -38.49 -6.29
CA GLN A 573 27.48 -37.21 -6.50
C GLN A 573 26.53 -36.01 -6.41
N ALA A 574 25.36 -36.08 -7.06
CA ALA A 574 24.39 -35.00 -7.04
C ALA A 574 23.85 -34.74 -5.62
N ILE A 575 23.69 -35.79 -4.81
CA ILE A 575 23.31 -35.64 -3.39
C ILE A 575 24.41 -34.97 -2.58
N ARG A 576 25.70 -35.30 -2.83
CA ARG A 576 26.84 -34.64 -2.17
C ARG A 576 26.83 -33.14 -2.42
N GLU A 577 26.74 -32.74 -3.67
CA GLU A 577 26.74 -31.32 -4.07
C GLU A 577 25.60 -30.54 -3.43
N LEU A 578 24.44 -31.19 -3.26
CA LEU A 578 23.26 -30.58 -2.67
C LEU A 578 23.33 -30.49 -1.14
N VAL A 579 23.77 -31.55 -0.46
CA VAL A 579 23.68 -31.65 1.00
C VAL A 579 24.92 -31.08 1.71
N GLU A 580 26.10 -31.15 1.10
CA GLU A 580 27.35 -30.69 1.70
C GLU A 580 27.32 -29.22 2.16
N PRO A 581 26.76 -28.25 1.42
CA PRO A 581 26.63 -26.88 1.90
C PRO A 581 25.81 -26.76 3.19
N VAL A 582 24.71 -27.53 3.29
CA VAL A 582 23.84 -27.55 4.47
C VAL A 582 24.58 -28.11 5.69
N LEU A 583 25.35 -29.18 5.51
CA LEU A 583 26.21 -29.74 6.57
C LEU A 583 27.26 -28.74 7.04
N LYS A 584 27.78 -27.91 6.11
CA LYS A 584 28.68 -26.78 6.40
C LYS A 584 27.97 -25.53 6.93
N GLY A 585 26.69 -25.63 7.27
CA GLY A 585 25.91 -24.54 7.86
C GLY A 585 25.47 -23.46 6.88
N PHE A 586 25.63 -23.68 5.58
CA PHE A 586 25.18 -22.74 4.56
C PHE A 586 23.81 -23.13 4.01
N ILE A 587 22.79 -22.32 4.31
CA ILE A 587 21.43 -22.49 3.81
C ILE A 587 21.17 -21.48 2.70
N ALA A 588 21.29 -21.92 1.45
CA ALA A 588 21.10 -21.07 0.28
C ALA A 588 19.63 -20.62 0.12
N GLN A 589 19.44 -19.41 -0.40
CA GLN A 589 18.14 -18.91 -0.82
C GLN A 589 18.04 -18.99 -2.33
N ASP A 590 17.80 -20.20 -2.84
CA ASP A 590 17.79 -20.46 -4.27
C ASP A 590 16.55 -19.83 -4.93
N LEU A 591 16.79 -19.09 -6.03
CA LEU A 591 15.72 -18.63 -6.91
C LEU A 591 15.26 -19.81 -7.76
N GLY A 592 13.98 -20.19 -7.62
CA GLY A 592 13.37 -21.29 -8.36
C GLY A 592 12.00 -20.94 -8.91
N LEU A 593 11.47 -21.84 -9.76
CA LEU A 593 10.12 -21.71 -10.38
C LEU A 593 8.97 -21.64 -9.36
N HIS A 594 9.26 -21.88 -8.07
CA HIS A 594 8.27 -21.92 -7.00
C HIS A 594 8.24 -20.65 -6.16
N CYS A 595 9.11 -19.67 -6.40
CA CYS A 595 9.18 -18.44 -5.61
C CYS A 595 7.85 -17.64 -5.67
N ASP A 596 7.13 -17.67 -6.78
CA ASP A 596 5.89 -16.91 -6.96
C ASP A 596 4.74 -17.39 -6.07
N THR A 597 4.73 -18.68 -5.72
CA THR A 597 3.70 -19.29 -4.87
C THR A 597 4.24 -19.70 -3.49
N CYS A 598 5.50 -19.36 -3.20
CA CYS A 598 6.14 -19.71 -1.94
C CYS A 598 5.63 -18.80 -0.81
N SER A 599 5.06 -19.40 0.24
CA SER A 599 4.63 -18.72 1.47
C SER A 599 5.79 -18.02 2.19
N LEU A 600 7.02 -18.52 2.01
CA LEU A 600 8.23 -17.96 2.63
C LEU A 600 8.82 -16.78 1.87
N ARG A 601 8.26 -16.36 0.73
CA ARG A 601 8.81 -15.26 -0.08
C ARG A 601 9.08 -13.98 0.72
N ARG A 602 8.20 -13.67 1.68
CA ARG A 602 8.35 -12.49 2.56
C ARG A 602 9.47 -12.63 3.59
N VAL A 603 9.85 -13.86 3.94
CA VAL A 603 10.85 -14.17 4.98
C VAL A 603 12.23 -14.42 4.35
N CYS A 604 12.28 -15.03 3.16
CA CYS A 604 13.54 -15.31 2.48
C CYS A 604 14.25 -14.04 1.99
N ARG A 605 13.52 -12.93 1.74
CA ARG A 605 14.07 -11.63 1.31
C ARG A 605 14.85 -11.67 -0.02
N VAL A 606 14.63 -12.70 -0.82
CA VAL A 606 15.10 -12.71 -2.22
C VAL A 606 14.08 -11.92 -3.04
N ALA A 607 14.51 -10.76 -3.55
CA ALA A 607 13.70 -9.83 -4.34
C ALA A 607 13.75 -10.16 -5.83
#